data_AF-A0A946VB92-F1
#
_entry.id   AF-A0A946VB92-F1
#
_cell.length_a   1.000
_cell.length_b   1.000
_cell.length_c   1.000
_cell.angle_alpha   90.00
_cell.angle_beta   90.00
_cell.angle_gamma   90.00
#
_symmetry.space_group_name_H-M   'P 1'
#
loop_
_entity.id
_entity.type
_entity.pdbx_description
1 polymer ?
#
loop_
_entity_poly.entity_id
_entity_poly.type
_entity_poly.pdbx_seq_one_letter_code
_entity_poly.pdbx_strand_id
1 'polypeptide(L)'
;MENTLLPSRFRFGFDLSAGHDEARIVLPFQRSTVAILIVVAMAIVMTIPAISVFGQAAADWGRLDDLFDLVGALFSTGWLMGWSVGLLILYGLLAVLLFGCESLLLKPGRLEIRLGLPFLFLGVRLDPGKVKNLHHATPKPNSGKAWRGPHLAFDYEGAPLEIGSRLSEIEATQLAARIRALPAATDDLYTQNETDPLISMPADNQSKTATGNAASIESDAPWTTLPVLALLFANLLPIVGVLMFGWDLGAIMVLFWAESGIIGIYHLLKLAITRRWLTLFLGPVFVGHFGAFMAVHFLFIYGIFIEGFAGDGPGDSLAEVGQVFVTLWPALLALVVSHGISFFANFPGHDAHRAGNLQDEMSGPYRRIAIMHVTIIIGGGLSLALGSPLYALILLIILKIVVDLKAHRRQHNRARTA
;
A
#
# COMPACT_ATOMS: atom_id res chain seq x y z
N MET A 1 -22.81 7.42 4.08
CA MET A 1 -21.94 7.13 2.91
C MET A 1 -21.30 5.79 3.16
N GLU A 2 -21.54 4.86 2.25
CA GLU A 2 -21.20 3.44 2.31
C GLU A 2 -19.73 3.21 2.71
N ASN A 3 -19.53 2.54 3.85
CA ASN A 3 -18.28 1.87 4.15
C ASN A 3 -18.23 0.59 3.31
N THR A 4 -17.57 0.67 2.16
CA THR A 4 -17.15 -0.48 1.34
C THR A 4 -15.99 -1.20 2.04
N LEU A 5 -16.33 -1.89 3.14
CA LEU A 5 -15.52 -2.99 3.66
C LEU A 5 -15.60 -4.13 2.64
N LEU A 6 -14.47 -4.55 2.07
CA LEU A 6 -14.39 -5.83 1.37
C LEU A 6 -14.75 -6.91 2.40
N PRO A 7 -15.91 -7.59 2.31
CA PRO A 7 -16.27 -8.59 3.30
C PRO A 7 -15.30 -9.77 3.18
N SER A 8 -15.14 -10.51 4.28
CA SER A 8 -14.38 -11.78 4.48
C SER A 8 -14.68 -12.92 3.47
N ARG A 9 -15.37 -12.62 2.37
CA ARG A 9 -15.81 -13.51 1.29
C ARG A 9 -14.78 -13.66 0.19
N PHE A 10 -13.92 -12.66 -0.04
CA PHE A 10 -12.88 -12.73 -1.06
C PHE A 10 -11.70 -13.55 -0.56
N ARG A 11 -11.31 -14.56 -1.33
CA ARG A 11 -10.14 -15.41 -1.05
C ARG A 11 -9.22 -15.41 -2.24
N PHE A 12 -7.96 -15.06 -2.02
CA PHE A 12 -6.90 -15.37 -2.96
C PHE A 12 -6.27 -16.70 -2.55
N GLY A 13 -5.98 -17.58 -3.51
CA GLY A 13 -5.41 -18.88 -3.18
C GLY A 13 -4.69 -19.53 -4.36
N PHE A 14 -3.74 -20.39 -4.00
CA PHE A 14 -3.12 -21.33 -4.92
C PHE A 14 -3.83 -22.67 -4.81
N ASP A 15 -4.15 -23.29 -5.94
CA ASP A 15 -4.68 -24.65 -5.99
C ASP A 15 -3.67 -25.55 -6.69
N LEU A 16 -2.71 -26.06 -5.91
CA LEU A 16 -1.69 -27.03 -6.36
C LEU A 16 -2.20 -28.47 -6.24
N SER A 17 -3.36 -28.66 -5.60
CA SER A 17 -3.97 -29.96 -5.36
C SER A 17 -4.83 -30.35 -6.56
N ALA A 18 -4.28 -31.21 -7.42
CA ALA A 18 -5.08 -32.10 -8.26
C ALA A 18 -5.68 -33.25 -7.40
N GLY A 19 -6.27 -32.91 -6.25
CA GLY A 19 -6.91 -33.84 -5.33
C GLY A 19 -8.22 -34.33 -5.94
N HIS A 20 -8.28 -35.63 -6.20
CA HIS A 20 -9.33 -36.35 -6.94
C HIS A 20 -10.72 -36.40 -6.25
N ASP A 21 -11.02 -35.58 -5.23
CA ASP A 21 -12.13 -35.88 -4.31
C ASP A 21 -13.12 -34.75 -3.98
N GLU A 22 -13.14 -33.61 -4.69
CA GLU A 22 -14.09 -32.54 -4.34
C GLU A 22 -14.80 -31.94 -5.56
N ALA A 23 -16.09 -31.61 -5.39
CA ALA A 23 -17.01 -31.14 -6.44
C ALA A 23 -16.65 -29.78 -7.05
N ARG A 24 -15.48 -29.70 -7.68
CA ARG A 24 -15.02 -28.61 -8.52
C ARG A 24 -15.60 -28.76 -9.91
N ILE A 25 -16.34 -27.77 -10.36
CA ILE A 25 -16.85 -27.68 -11.73
C ILE A 25 -16.09 -26.57 -12.43
N VAL A 26 -15.36 -26.91 -13.49
CA VAL A 26 -14.75 -25.90 -14.37
C VAL A 26 -15.82 -25.47 -15.38
N LEU A 27 -16.12 -24.18 -15.40
CA LEU A 27 -17.07 -23.60 -16.34
C LEU A 27 -16.37 -23.21 -17.64
N PRO A 28 -17.08 -23.22 -18.78
CA PRO A 28 -16.56 -22.66 -20.00
C PRO A 28 -16.23 -21.17 -19.80
N PHE A 29 -15.06 -20.75 -20.32
CA PHE A 29 -14.55 -19.38 -20.22
C PHE A 29 -14.40 -18.79 -21.63
N GLN A 30 -15.23 -17.80 -21.96
CA GLN A 30 -15.26 -17.17 -23.28
C GLN A 30 -14.06 -16.25 -23.42
N ARG A 31 -13.19 -16.59 -24.38
CA ARG A 31 -12.01 -15.81 -24.71
C ARG A 31 -12.34 -14.86 -25.86
N SER A 32 -12.18 -13.55 -25.62
CA SER A 32 -12.35 -12.54 -26.66
C SER A 32 -11.04 -12.35 -27.41
N THR A 33 -10.99 -12.78 -28.68
CA THR A 33 -9.80 -12.59 -29.54
C THR A 33 -9.43 -11.12 -29.68
N VAL A 34 -10.43 -10.23 -29.79
CA VAL A 34 -10.20 -8.78 -29.89
C VAL A 34 -9.56 -8.25 -28.61
N ALA A 35 -10.07 -8.63 -27.44
CA ALA A 35 -9.48 -8.22 -26.16
C ALA A 35 -8.06 -8.75 -25.99
N ILE A 36 -7.81 -10.01 -26.36
CA ILE A 36 -6.47 -10.61 -26.36
C ILE A 36 -5.53 -9.81 -27.25
N LEU A 37 -5.91 -9.51 -28.49
CA LEU A 37 -5.08 -8.75 -29.42
C LEU A 37 -4.76 -7.34 -28.91
N ILE A 38 -5.74 -6.64 -28.33
CA ILE A 38 -5.53 -5.32 -27.72
C ILE A 38 -4.54 -5.40 -26.56
N VAL A 39 -4.74 -6.35 -25.64
CA VAL A 39 -3.88 -6.52 -24.46
C VAL A 39 -2.47 -6.95 -24.87
N VAL A 40 -2.31 -7.84 -25.87
CA VAL A 40 -1.00 -8.21 -26.44
C VAL A 40 -0.30 -6.99 -27.04
N ALA A 41 -1.00 -6.20 -27.84
CA ALA A 41 -0.43 -4.99 -28.44
C ALA A 41 0.03 -3.99 -27.37
N MET A 42 -0.81 -3.74 -26.36
CA MET A 42 -0.43 -2.90 -25.21
C MET A 42 0.77 -3.49 -24.46
N ALA A 43 0.82 -4.81 -24.24
CA ALA A 43 1.92 -5.45 -23.52
C ALA A 43 3.25 -5.29 -24.25
N ILE A 44 3.25 -5.47 -25.57
CA ILE A 44 4.44 -5.26 -26.41
C ILE A 44 4.89 -3.80 -26.33
N VAL A 45 3.96 -2.85 -26.55
CA VAL A 45 4.27 -1.41 -26.53
C VAL A 45 4.83 -0.97 -25.18
N MET A 46 4.25 -1.46 -24.08
CA MET A 46 4.68 -1.09 -22.72
C MET A 46 5.99 -1.79 -22.29
N THR A 47 6.34 -2.90 -22.91
CA THR A 47 7.60 -3.63 -22.60
C THR A 47 8.81 -2.90 -23.17
N ILE A 48 8.68 -2.21 -24.31
CA ILE A 48 9.79 -1.49 -24.94
C ILE A 48 10.41 -0.43 -24.01
N PRO A 49 9.64 0.50 -23.40
CA PRO A 49 10.17 1.42 -22.41
C PRO A 49 10.77 0.71 -21.20
N ALA A 50 10.15 -0.37 -20.71
CA ALA A 50 10.66 -1.08 -19.54
C ALA A 50 12.04 -1.72 -19.79
N ILE A 51 12.27 -2.28 -20.98
CA ILE A 51 13.59 -2.80 -21.37
C ILE A 51 14.62 -1.67 -21.47
N SER A 52 14.22 -0.53 -22.05
CA SER A 52 15.08 0.66 -22.14
C SER A 52 15.47 1.18 -20.76
N VAL A 53 14.50 1.34 -19.85
CA VAL A 53 14.72 1.78 -18.46
C VAL A 53 15.55 0.76 -17.69
N PHE A 54 15.36 -0.55 -17.93
CA PHE A 54 16.20 -1.58 -17.33
C PHE A 54 17.65 -1.47 -17.80
N GLY A 55 17.88 -1.27 -19.10
CA GLY A 55 19.22 -1.04 -19.65
C GLY A 55 19.89 0.20 -19.05
N GLN A 56 19.13 1.29 -18.90
CA GLN A 56 19.61 2.51 -18.24
C GLN A 56 19.96 2.24 -16.77
N ALA A 57 19.06 1.62 -16.00
CA ALA A 57 19.30 1.31 -14.60
C ALA A 57 20.53 0.39 -14.42
N ALA A 58 20.68 -0.63 -15.26
CA ALA A 58 21.84 -1.51 -15.23
C ALA A 58 23.15 -0.77 -15.54
N ALA A 59 23.11 0.20 -16.47
CA ALA A 59 24.27 1.03 -16.78
C ALA A 59 24.61 2.00 -15.64
N ASP A 60 23.59 2.62 -15.03
CA ASP A 60 23.76 3.55 -13.90
C ASP A 60 24.38 2.82 -12.69
N TRP A 61 23.92 1.61 -12.36
CA TRP A 61 24.53 0.81 -11.28
C TRP A 61 25.98 0.39 -11.57
N GLY A 62 26.41 0.39 -12.84
CA GLY A 62 27.78 0.12 -13.24
C GLY A 62 28.73 1.30 -13.10
N ARG A 63 28.21 2.50 -12.80
CA ARG A 63 28.95 3.75 -12.67
C ARG A 63 28.48 4.46 -11.41
N LEU A 64 29.19 4.26 -10.30
CA LEU A 64 28.85 4.82 -8.98
C LEU A 64 30.04 5.62 -8.46
N ASP A 65 30.56 6.53 -9.29
CA ASP A 65 31.76 7.29 -8.95
C ASP A 65 31.43 8.47 -8.01
N ASP A 66 30.24 9.05 -8.16
CA ASP A 66 29.77 10.22 -7.42
C ASP A 66 28.31 10.11 -6.94
N LEU A 67 27.85 11.15 -6.23
CA LEU A 67 26.48 11.23 -5.72
C LEU A 67 25.43 11.28 -6.84
N PHE A 68 25.72 11.96 -7.95
CA PHE A 68 24.76 12.12 -9.05
C PHE A 68 24.50 10.78 -9.72
N ASP A 69 25.56 10.02 -9.96
CA ASP A 69 25.54 8.65 -10.46
C ASP A 69 24.70 7.72 -9.57
N LEU A 70 24.91 7.76 -8.24
CA LEU A 70 24.11 6.99 -7.29
C LEU A 70 22.63 7.40 -7.31
N VAL A 71 22.34 8.70 -7.33
CA VAL A 71 20.97 9.21 -7.41
C VAL A 71 20.31 8.80 -8.72
N GLY A 72 21.05 8.84 -9.83
CA GLY A 72 20.62 8.36 -11.15
C GLY A 72 20.23 6.88 -11.10
N ALA A 73 21.09 6.03 -10.55
CA ALA A 73 20.83 4.59 -10.41
C ALA A 73 19.61 4.28 -9.53
N LEU A 74 19.46 4.98 -8.41
CA LEU A 74 18.29 4.86 -7.54
C LEU A 74 17.02 5.33 -8.23
N PHE A 75 17.08 6.44 -8.96
CA PHE A 75 15.95 7.00 -9.68
C PHE A 75 15.49 6.06 -10.81
N SER A 76 16.40 5.60 -11.66
CA SER A 76 16.09 4.70 -12.77
C SER A 76 15.55 3.35 -12.27
N THR A 77 16.07 2.83 -11.15
CA THR A 77 15.54 1.63 -10.48
C THR A 77 14.13 1.85 -9.92
N GLY A 78 13.90 2.97 -9.24
CA GLY A 78 12.57 3.32 -8.73
C GLY A 78 11.55 3.48 -9.86
N TRP A 79 11.98 4.09 -10.97
CA TRP A 79 11.17 4.23 -12.17
C TRP A 79 10.86 2.88 -12.83
N LEU A 80 11.86 2.01 -12.97
CA LEU A 80 11.71 0.63 -13.45
C LEU A 80 10.69 -0.14 -12.63
N MET A 81 10.71 0.03 -11.31
CA MET A 81 9.75 -0.61 -10.41
C MET A 81 8.30 -0.14 -10.64
N GLY A 82 8.10 1.10 -11.11
CA GLY A 82 6.80 1.57 -11.58
C GLY A 82 6.34 0.85 -12.86
N TRP A 83 7.23 0.71 -13.85
CA TRP A 83 6.96 -0.02 -15.09
C TRP A 83 6.65 -1.50 -14.86
N SER A 84 7.38 -2.15 -13.95
CA SER A 84 7.22 -3.58 -13.67
C SER A 84 5.83 -3.92 -13.11
N VAL A 85 5.25 -3.06 -12.28
CA VAL A 85 3.87 -3.26 -11.76
C VAL A 85 2.84 -3.15 -12.88
N GLY A 86 2.96 -2.16 -13.77
CA GLY A 86 2.07 -2.01 -14.92
C GLY A 86 2.15 -3.22 -15.86
N LEU A 87 3.36 -3.69 -16.15
CA LEU A 87 3.58 -4.89 -16.95
C LEU A 87 3.06 -6.15 -16.25
N LEU A 88 3.27 -6.31 -14.95
CA LEU A 88 2.77 -7.45 -14.18
C LEU A 88 1.24 -7.54 -14.26
N ILE A 89 0.54 -6.42 -14.13
CA ILE A 89 -0.92 -6.34 -14.28
C ILE A 89 -1.33 -6.74 -15.70
N LEU A 90 -0.65 -6.20 -16.71
CA LEU A 90 -1.02 -6.41 -18.11
C LEU A 90 -0.74 -7.84 -18.59
N TYR A 91 0.40 -8.41 -18.22
CA TYR A 91 0.73 -9.81 -18.48
C TYR A 91 -0.12 -10.77 -17.63
N GLY A 92 -0.46 -10.40 -16.40
CA GLY A 92 -1.41 -11.14 -15.58
C GLY A 92 -2.81 -11.18 -16.22
N LEU A 93 -3.29 -10.04 -16.70
CA LEU A 93 -4.54 -9.95 -17.45
C LEU A 93 -4.47 -10.79 -18.73
N LEU A 94 -3.37 -10.70 -19.48
CA LEU A 94 -3.16 -11.51 -20.68
C LEU A 94 -3.19 -13.01 -20.36
N ALA A 95 -2.54 -13.43 -19.28
CA ALA A 95 -2.55 -14.82 -18.82
C ALA A 95 -3.97 -15.28 -18.48
N VAL A 96 -4.77 -14.45 -17.80
CA VAL A 96 -6.19 -14.74 -17.52
C VAL A 96 -7.02 -14.77 -18.80
N LEU A 97 -6.77 -13.91 -19.78
CA LEU A 97 -7.50 -13.96 -21.06
C LEU A 97 -7.14 -15.21 -21.89
N LEU A 98 -5.88 -15.66 -21.85
CA LEU A 98 -5.39 -16.81 -22.61
C LEU A 98 -5.66 -18.15 -21.93
N PHE A 99 -5.54 -18.21 -20.61
CA PHE A 99 -5.54 -19.45 -19.82
C PHE A 99 -6.52 -19.42 -18.65
N GLY A 100 -7.25 -18.32 -18.47
CA GLY A 100 -8.19 -18.18 -17.38
C GLY A 100 -9.30 -19.21 -17.45
N CYS A 101 -9.76 -19.58 -16.27
CA CYS A 101 -10.91 -20.43 -16.05
C CYS A 101 -11.77 -19.82 -14.95
N GLU A 102 -13.08 -19.97 -15.10
CA GLU A 102 -14.02 -19.78 -14.03
C GLU A 102 -14.36 -21.17 -13.48
N SER A 103 -14.28 -21.36 -12.16
CA SER A 103 -14.61 -22.65 -11.56
C SER A 103 -15.43 -22.46 -10.29
N LEU A 104 -16.32 -23.41 -10.03
CA LEU A 104 -17.16 -23.46 -8.86
C LEU A 104 -16.68 -24.58 -7.97
N LEU A 105 -16.46 -24.30 -6.70
CA LEU A 105 -16.29 -25.32 -5.69
C LEU A 105 -17.59 -25.42 -4.89
N LEU A 106 -18.23 -26.58 -4.97
CA LEU A 106 -19.46 -26.89 -4.25
C LEU A 106 -19.11 -27.75 -3.04
N LYS A 107 -19.33 -27.23 -1.83
CA LYS A 107 -19.24 -27.97 -0.56
C LYS A 107 -20.58 -27.84 0.19
N PRO A 108 -20.96 -28.81 1.04
CA PRO A 108 -22.13 -28.64 1.91
C PRO A 108 -22.03 -27.32 2.70
N GLY A 109 -23.06 -26.47 2.63
CA GLY A 109 -23.08 -25.16 3.28
C GLY A 109 -22.17 -24.09 2.65
N ARG A 110 -21.48 -24.36 1.53
CA ARG A 110 -20.52 -23.42 0.93
C ARG A 110 -20.46 -23.52 -0.60
N LEU A 111 -20.73 -22.39 -1.25
CA LEU A 111 -20.49 -22.17 -2.67
C LEU A 111 -19.30 -21.22 -2.82
N GLU A 112 -18.24 -21.61 -3.52
CA GLU A 112 -17.11 -20.71 -3.82
C GLU A 112 -16.94 -20.55 -5.33
N ILE A 113 -17.12 -19.32 -5.81
CA ILE A 113 -16.88 -18.95 -7.22
C ILE A 113 -15.43 -18.53 -7.33
N ARG A 114 -14.65 -19.15 -8.22
CA ARG A 114 -13.23 -18.86 -8.43
C ARG A 114 -13.00 -18.39 -9.86
N LEU A 115 -12.35 -17.25 -10.00
CA LEU A 115 -11.93 -16.69 -11.29
C LEU A 115 -10.41 -16.48 -11.28
N GLY A 116 -9.72 -16.97 -12.31
CA GLY A 116 -8.29 -16.76 -12.46
C GLY A 116 -7.64 -17.84 -13.32
N LEU A 117 -6.37 -18.11 -13.06
CA LEU A 117 -5.62 -19.18 -13.67
C LEU A 117 -5.95 -20.53 -12.99
N PRO A 118 -5.67 -21.67 -13.65
CA PRO A 118 -5.99 -23.00 -13.11
C PRO A 118 -5.41 -23.28 -11.71
N PHE A 119 -4.25 -22.69 -11.41
CA PHE A 119 -3.50 -22.83 -10.16
C PHE A 119 -3.54 -21.58 -9.26
N LEU A 120 -4.06 -20.44 -9.76
CA LEU A 120 -4.06 -19.16 -9.05
C LEU A 120 -5.39 -18.44 -9.28
N PHE A 121 -6.17 -18.22 -8.22
CA PHE A 121 -7.52 -17.69 -8.36
C PHE A 121 -7.86 -16.61 -7.33
N LEU A 122 -8.78 -15.74 -7.74
CA LEU A 122 -9.57 -14.91 -6.85
C LEU A 122 -10.95 -15.55 -6.70
N GLY A 123 -11.28 -15.94 -5.48
CA GLY A 123 -12.49 -16.63 -5.11
C GLY A 123 -13.44 -15.75 -4.31
N VAL A 124 -14.75 -15.97 -4.44
CA VAL A 124 -15.79 -15.40 -3.59
C VAL A 124 -16.56 -16.53 -2.94
N ARG A 125 -16.58 -16.56 -1.60
CA ARG A 125 -17.37 -17.50 -0.81
C ARG A 125 -18.79 -16.96 -0.59
N LEU A 126 -19.76 -17.78 -0.92
CA LEU A 126 -21.19 -17.51 -0.83
C LEU A 126 -21.88 -18.60 -0.02
N ASP A 127 -22.91 -18.21 0.72
CA ASP A 127 -23.83 -19.13 1.37
C ASP A 127 -24.89 -19.59 0.35
N PRO A 128 -24.98 -20.90 0.03
CA PRO A 128 -25.97 -21.41 -0.91
C PRO A 128 -27.42 -21.02 -0.54
N GLY A 129 -27.74 -20.92 0.76
CA GLY A 129 -29.08 -20.58 1.24
C GLY A 129 -29.54 -19.15 0.92
N LYS A 130 -28.60 -18.26 0.59
CA LYS A 130 -28.88 -16.86 0.24
C LYS A 130 -29.00 -16.60 -1.26
N VAL A 131 -28.75 -17.61 -2.10
CA VAL A 131 -28.88 -17.53 -3.55
C VAL A 131 -30.36 -17.53 -3.93
N LYS A 132 -30.84 -16.47 -4.57
CA LYS A 132 -32.23 -16.33 -5.02
C LYS A 132 -32.30 -16.12 -6.53
N ASN A 133 -33.46 -16.39 -7.12
CA ASN A 133 -33.74 -16.10 -8.54
C ASN A 133 -32.69 -16.67 -9.51
N LEU A 134 -32.18 -17.87 -9.26
CA LEU A 134 -31.19 -18.51 -10.14
C LEU A 134 -31.83 -18.93 -11.47
N HIS A 135 -31.41 -18.33 -12.58
CA HIS A 135 -31.94 -18.55 -13.93
C HIS A 135 -30.85 -18.45 -15.00
N HIS A 136 -31.12 -19.03 -16.17
CA HIS A 136 -30.28 -18.87 -17.36
C HIS A 136 -30.59 -17.52 -18.01
N ALA A 137 -29.54 -16.77 -18.36
CA ALA A 137 -29.64 -15.43 -18.88
C ALA A 137 -28.70 -15.21 -20.07
N THR A 138 -29.11 -14.31 -20.96
CA THR A 138 -28.26 -13.82 -22.06
C THR A 138 -27.96 -12.33 -21.84
N PRO A 139 -26.69 -11.91 -21.99
CA PRO A 139 -26.29 -10.54 -21.74
C PRO A 139 -26.92 -9.62 -22.78
N LYS A 140 -27.27 -8.39 -22.37
CA LYS A 140 -27.77 -7.36 -23.29
C LYS A 140 -26.70 -7.02 -24.34
N PRO A 141 -27.08 -6.83 -25.62
CA PRO A 141 -26.16 -6.32 -26.65
C PRO A 141 -25.54 -5.00 -26.20
N ASN A 142 -24.25 -4.78 -26.50
CA ASN A 142 -23.48 -3.58 -26.13
C ASN A 142 -23.34 -3.30 -24.62
N SER A 143 -23.67 -4.25 -23.74
CA SER A 143 -23.31 -4.16 -22.33
C SER A 143 -21.83 -4.52 -22.11
N GLY A 144 -21.21 -4.03 -21.05
CA GLY A 144 -19.84 -4.42 -20.66
C GLY A 144 -19.65 -5.91 -20.38
N LYS A 145 -20.76 -6.68 -20.32
CA LYS A 145 -20.78 -8.14 -20.13
C LYS A 145 -21.20 -8.91 -21.40
N ALA A 146 -21.36 -8.23 -22.53
CA ALA A 146 -21.73 -8.85 -23.81
C ALA A 146 -20.75 -9.95 -24.24
N TRP A 147 -19.49 -9.85 -23.82
CA TRP A 147 -18.44 -10.84 -24.09
C TRP A 147 -18.67 -12.21 -23.44
N ARG A 148 -19.62 -12.35 -22.49
CA ARG A 148 -19.83 -13.57 -21.70
C ARG A 148 -20.73 -14.61 -22.38
N GLY A 149 -21.57 -14.17 -23.32
CA GLY A 149 -22.60 -15.04 -23.92
C GLY A 149 -23.59 -15.60 -22.87
N PRO A 150 -24.36 -16.65 -23.20
CA PRO A 150 -25.32 -17.28 -22.28
C PRO A 150 -24.66 -17.75 -20.97
N HIS A 151 -25.25 -17.43 -19.83
CA HIS A 151 -24.67 -17.66 -18.50
C HIS A 151 -25.77 -17.87 -17.44
N LEU A 152 -25.38 -18.15 -16.19
CA LEU A 152 -26.31 -18.20 -15.06
C LEU A 152 -26.29 -16.87 -14.31
N ALA A 153 -27.47 -16.34 -13.99
CA ALA A 153 -27.65 -15.14 -13.18
C ALA A 153 -28.48 -15.47 -11.93
N PHE A 154 -28.15 -14.82 -10.82
CA PHE A 154 -28.88 -14.96 -9.56
C PHE A 154 -28.72 -13.72 -8.69
N ASP A 155 -29.64 -13.53 -7.76
CA ASP A 155 -29.57 -12.47 -6.77
C ASP A 155 -28.93 -12.99 -5.49
N TYR A 156 -27.98 -12.25 -4.96
CA TYR A 156 -27.32 -12.56 -3.70
C TYR A 156 -27.29 -11.31 -2.83
N GLU A 157 -27.98 -11.36 -1.68
CA GLU A 157 -28.10 -10.23 -0.74
C GLU A 157 -28.49 -8.89 -1.40
N GLY A 158 -29.38 -8.95 -2.41
CA GLY A 158 -29.88 -7.77 -3.12
C GLY A 158 -28.99 -7.29 -4.28
N ALA A 159 -27.87 -7.95 -4.56
CA ALA A 159 -27.02 -7.66 -5.73
C ALA A 159 -27.10 -8.79 -6.78
N PRO A 160 -27.24 -8.46 -8.07
CA PRO A 160 -27.21 -9.46 -9.13
C PRO A 160 -25.79 -9.97 -9.35
N LEU A 161 -25.61 -11.29 -9.28
CA LEU A 161 -24.37 -11.99 -9.58
C LEU A 161 -24.56 -12.94 -10.77
N GLU A 162 -23.49 -13.14 -11.52
CA GLU A 162 -23.51 -13.90 -12.77
C GLU A 162 -22.27 -14.80 -12.86
N ILE A 163 -22.48 -16.05 -13.27
CA ILE A 163 -21.44 -17.08 -13.34
C ILE A 163 -21.46 -17.83 -14.68
N GLY A 164 -20.27 -18.21 -15.11
CA GLY A 164 -20.04 -18.96 -16.34
C GLY A 164 -20.14 -18.11 -17.60
N SER A 165 -19.78 -18.71 -18.72
CA SER A 165 -19.88 -18.10 -20.05
C SER A 165 -20.11 -19.17 -21.11
N ARG A 166 -20.96 -18.89 -22.12
CA ARG A 166 -21.40 -19.87 -23.13
C ARG A 166 -21.99 -21.17 -22.55
N LEU A 167 -22.71 -21.09 -21.44
CA LEU A 167 -23.44 -22.22 -20.88
C LEU A 167 -24.65 -22.56 -21.75
N SER A 168 -24.73 -23.81 -22.22
CA SER A 168 -25.95 -24.31 -22.83
C SER A 168 -27.11 -24.34 -21.82
N GLU A 169 -28.34 -24.32 -22.31
CA GLU A 169 -29.54 -24.37 -21.44
C GLU A 169 -29.56 -25.63 -20.56
N ILE A 170 -29.09 -26.76 -21.10
CA ILE A 170 -28.99 -28.03 -20.38
C ILE A 170 -27.94 -27.94 -19.25
N GLU A 171 -26.73 -27.46 -19.56
CA GLU A 171 -25.66 -27.30 -18.55
C GLU A 171 -26.07 -26.30 -17.47
N ALA A 172 -26.70 -25.19 -17.86
CA ALA A 172 -27.21 -24.19 -16.93
C ALA A 172 -28.27 -24.79 -15.99
N THR A 173 -29.19 -25.59 -16.53
CA THR A 173 -30.24 -26.26 -15.74
C THR A 173 -29.65 -27.29 -14.76
N GLN A 174 -28.71 -28.12 -15.22
CA GLN A 174 -28.01 -29.09 -14.38
C GLN A 174 -27.20 -28.41 -13.26
N LEU A 175 -26.48 -27.35 -13.60
CA LEU A 175 -25.70 -26.59 -12.64
C LEU A 175 -26.59 -25.87 -11.63
N ALA A 176 -27.71 -25.29 -12.08
CA ALA A 176 -28.69 -24.68 -11.19
C ALA A 176 -29.32 -25.70 -10.22
N ALA A 177 -29.61 -26.91 -10.69
CA ALA A 177 -30.10 -27.99 -9.83
C ALA A 177 -29.07 -28.37 -8.76
N ARG A 178 -27.78 -28.48 -9.12
CA ARG A 178 -26.70 -28.78 -8.18
C ARG A 178 -26.52 -27.69 -7.12
N ILE A 179 -26.60 -26.41 -7.51
CA ILE A 179 -26.50 -25.28 -6.57
C ILE A 179 -27.69 -25.27 -5.60
N ARG A 180 -28.92 -25.48 -6.10
CA ARG A 180 -30.13 -25.53 -5.27
C ARG A 180 -30.17 -26.73 -4.31
N ALA A 181 -29.52 -27.84 -4.68
CA ALA A 181 -29.43 -29.02 -3.84
C ALA A 181 -28.40 -28.89 -2.70
N LEU A 182 -27.57 -27.84 -2.70
CA LEU A 182 -26.63 -27.61 -1.59
C LEU A 182 -27.42 -27.19 -0.33
N PRO A 183 -27.13 -27.82 0.83
CA PRO A 183 -27.69 -27.34 2.08
C PRO A 183 -27.21 -25.91 2.37
N ALA A 184 -28.07 -25.10 2.98
CA ALA A 184 -27.69 -23.77 3.47
C ALA A 184 -26.54 -23.90 4.48
N ALA A 185 -25.74 -22.85 4.63
CA ALA A 185 -24.73 -22.82 5.68
C ALA A 185 -25.42 -22.98 7.05
N THR A 186 -25.03 -23.99 7.83
CA THR A 186 -25.29 -23.98 9.27
C THR A 186 -24.37 -22.93 9.91
N ASP A 187 -24.87 -22.16 10.90
CA ASP A 187 -24.12 -21.06 11.54
C ASP A 187 -22.71 -21.48 12.00
N ASP A 188 -22.50 -22.76 12.33
CA ASP A 188 -21.21 -23.32 12.78
C ASP A 188 -20.11 -23.41 11.68
N LEU A 189 -20.47 -23.39 10.39
CA LEU A 189 -19.51 -23.59 9.29
C LEU A 189 -18.68 -22.35 8.94
N TYR A 190 -19.07 -21.17 9.43
CA TYR A 190 -18.21 -19.99 9.36
C TYR A 190 -17.08 -20.01 10.41
N THR A 191 -17.19 -20.84 11.46
CA THR A 191 -16.27 -20.83 12.60
C THR A 191 -15.30 -22.02 12.62
N GLN A 192 -15.57 -23.13 11.93
CA GLN A 192 -14.81 -24.39 12.15
C GLN A 192 -13.75 -24.80 11.10
N ASN A 193 -13.47 -24.01 10.05
CA ASN A 193 -12.43 -24.37 9.06
C ASN A 193 -11.36 -23.28 8.87
N GLU A 194 -10.95 -22.63 9.97
CA GLU A 194 -9.77 -21.75 10.00
C GLU A 194 -8.44 -22.53 10.08
N THR A 195 -8.46 -23.85 10.22
CA THR A 195 -7.24 -24.68 10.24
C THR A 195 -7.04 -25.45 8.95
N ASP A 196 -6.48 -24.77 7.94
CA ASP A 196 -5.67 -25.37 6.87
C ASP A 196 -4.19 -25.22 7.32
N PRO A 197 -3.30 -26.25 7.28
CA PRO A 197 -2.08 -26.31 8.12
C PRO A 197 -0.98 -25.26 7.88
N LEU A 198 -1.18 -24.28 7.00
CA LEU A 198 -0.16 -23.27 6.67
C LEU A 198 -0.48 -21.86 7.18
N ILE A 199 -1.58 -21.65 7.89
CA ILE A 199 -1.93 -20.34 8.45
C ILE A 199 -2.54 -20.52 9.84
N SER A 200 -1.70 -20.53 10.87
CA SER A 200 -2.15 -20.38 12.26
C SER A 200 -2.28 -18.90 12.62
N MET A 201 -3.51 -18.43 12.80
CA MET A 201 -3.82 -17.35 13.74
C MET A 201 -4.27 -17.98 15.08
N PRO A 202 -3.94 -17.40 16.24
CA PRO A 202 -4.56 -17.83 17.50
C PRO A 202 -6.00 -17.31 17.54
N ALA A 203 -6.96 -18.22 17.65
CA ALA A 203 -8.36 -17.88 17.87
C ALA A 203 -8.55 -17.35 19.30
N ASP A 204 -8.97 -16.10 19.45
CA ASP A 204 -9.41 -15.56 20.74
C ASP A 204 -10.90 -15.83 20.93
N ASN A 205 -11.22 -16.53 22.00
CA ASN A 205 -12.54 -17.01 22.36
C ASN A 205 -13.19 -15.99 23.30
N GLN A 206 -14.05 -15.12 22.79
CA GLN A 206 -14.94 -14.34 23.66
C GLN A 206 -16.35 -14.26 23.06
N SER A 207 -17.21 -15.15 23.54
CA SER A 207 -18.65 -14.88 23.64
C SER A 207 -19.01 -14.58 25.10
N LYS A 208 -19.99 -13.67 25.27
CA LYS A 208 -20.60 -13.14 26.51
C LYS A 208 -19.80 -11.97 27.11
N THR A 209 -20.35 -10.77 27.31
CA THR A 209 -21.74 -10.42 27.66
C THR A 209 -21.98 -8.97 27.28
N ALA A 210 -23.10 -8.69 26.61
CA ALA A 210 -23.62 -7.35 26.48
C ALA A 210 -24.17 -6.89 27.84
N THR A 211 -23.52 -5.89 28.44
CA THR A 211 -24.16 -4.96 29.36
C THR A 211 -23.48 -3.61 29.16
N GLY A 212 -24.31 -2.60 28.92
CA GLY A 212 -23.89 -1.25 28.60
C GLY A 212 -22.90 -0.67 29.60
N ASN A 213 -21.90 0.01 29.06
CA ASN A 213 -21.64 1.40 29.42
C ASN A 213 -20.93 2.05 28.23
N ALA A 214 -21.56 3.06 27.67
CA ALA A 214 -20.92 4.03 26.80
C ALA A 214 -19.91 4.79 27.66
N ALA A 215 -18.70 4.25 27.80
CA ALA A 215 -17.56 4.99 28.30
C ALA A 215 -16.95 5.73 27.10
N SER A 216 -17.34 6.99 26.96
CA SER A 216 -16.56 8.01 26.26
C SER A 216 -15.11 7.91 26.70
N ILE A 217 -14.23 7.41 25.84
CA ILE A 217 -12.78 7.55 26.04
C ILE A 217 -12.45 9.01 25.74
N GLU A 218 -12.56 9.86 26.77
CA GLU A 218 -11.81 11.10 26.84
C GLU A 218 -10.33 10.74 26.67
N SER A 219 -9.75 11.04 25.51
CA SER A 219 -8.32 10.91 25.30
C SER A 219 -7.59 12.12 25.89
N ASP A 220 -7.62 12.23 27.21
CA ASP A 220 -6.66 13.05 27.95
C ASP A 220 -5.33 12.30 27.99
N ALA A 221 -4.65 12.18 26.83
CA ALA A 221 -3.30 11.64 26.82
C ALA A 221 -2.39 12.67 27.52
N PRO A 222 -1.83 12.37 28.71
CA PRO A 222 -0.98 13.32 29.39
C PRO A 222 0.28 13.59 28.54
N TRP A 223 0.81 14.81 28.64
CA TRP A 223 2.03 15.31 28.00
C TRP A 223 3.29 14.46 28.28
N THR A 224 3.16 13.45 29.14
CA THR A 224 4.17 12.50 29.60
C THR A 224 4.11 11.14 28.91
N THR A 225 3.23 10.93 27.93
CA THR A 225 3.22 9.69 27.16
C THR A 225 4.57 9.53 26.43
N LEU A 226 5.14 8.32 26.50
CA LEU A 226 6.45 7.99 25.94
C LEU A 226 6.67 8.50 24.49
N PRO A 227 5.67 8.49 23.58
CA PRO A 227 5.82 9.05 22.23
C PRO A 227 5.99 10.58 22.20
N VAL A 228 5.35 11.33 23.10
CA VAL A 228 5.46 12.80 23.16
C VAL A 228 6.84 13.19 23.66
N LEU A 229 7.35 12.50 24.67
CA LEU A 229 8.72 12.69 25.16
C LEU A 229 9.74 12.34 24.08
N ALA A 230 9.58 11.19 23.41
CA ALA A 230 10.46 10.79 22.31
C ALA A 230 10.45 11.80 21.14
N LEU A 231 9.29 12.40 20.83
CA LEU A 231 9.15 13.45 19.83
C LEU A 231 9.86 14.75 20.25
N LEU A 232 9.67 15.18 21.51
CA LEU A 232 10.34 16.36 22.06
C LEU A 232 11.87 16.20 22.02
N PHE A 233 12.38 15.06 22.46
CA PHE A 233 13.82 14.77 22.40
C PHE A 233 14.36 14.76 20.96
N ALA A 234 13.64 14.13 20.02
CA ALA A 234 14.01 14.14 18.62
C ALA A 234 14.09 15.57 18.03
N ASN A 235 13.22 16.47 18.48
CA ASN A 235 13.20 17.87 18.03
C ASN A 235 14.27 18.77 18.67
N LEU A 236 14.81 18.39 19.83
CA LEU A 236 15.93 19.09 20.45
C LEU A 236 17.27 18.73 19.82
N LEU A 237 17.32 17.61 19.10
CA LEU A 237 18.54 17.06 18.53
C LEU A 237 19.26 17.99 17.55
N PRO A 238 18.58 18.67 16.60
CA PRO A 238 19.23 19.64 15.73
C PRO A 238 19.81 20.82 16.52
N ILE A 239 19.14 21.25 17.59
CA ILE A 239 19.60 22.37 18.44
C ILE A 239 20.88 21.98 19.18
N VAL A 240 20.88 20.78 19.78
CA VAL A 240 22.07 20.22 20.44
C VAL A 240 23.21 20.04 19.43
N GLY A 241 22.90 19.57 18.22
CA GLY A 241 23.83 19.47 17.09
C GLY A 241 24.55 20.79 16.79
N VAL A 242 23.80 21.88 16.65
CA VAL A 242 24.37 23.21 16.40
C VAL A 242 25.19 23.72 17.58
N LEU A 243 24.64 23.64 18.79
CA LEU A 243 25.25 24.27 19.98
C LEU A 243 26.47 23.51 20.52
N MET A 244 26.45 22.18 20.46
CA MET A 244 27.49 21.34 21.07
C MET A 244 28.45 20.74 20.04
N PHE A 245 27.97 20.46 18.83
CA PHE A 245 28.74 19.77 17.79
C PHE A 245 29.03 20.66 16.57
N GLY A 246 28.62 21.94 16.63
CA GLY A 246 28.91 22.93 15.60
C GLY A 246 28.28 22.61 14.24
N TRP A 247 27.15 21.90 14.22
CA TRP A 247 26.49 21.56 12.96
C TRP A 247 26.11 22.81 12.17
N ASP A 248 26.39 22.76 10.88
CA ASP A 248 26.03 23.80 9.93
C ASP A 248 24.62 23.60 9.36
N LEU A 249 24.21 24.50 8.47
CA LEU A 249 22.90 24.43 7.83
C LEU A 249 22.73 23.13 7.04
N GLY A 250 23.78 22.70 6.32
CA GLY A 250 23.76 21.51 5.47
C GLY A 250 23.44 20.25 6.28
N ALA A 251 24.16 20.04 7.39
CA ALA A 251 23.93 18.91 8.30
C ALA A 251 22.49 18.87 8.83
N ILE A 252 21.94 20.03 9.20
CA ILE A 252 20.55 20.16 9.67
C ILE A 252 19.56 19.78 8.56
N MET A 253 19.77 20.27 7.34
CA MET A 253 18.89 19.98 6.19
C MET A 253 18.92 18.50 5.82
N VAL A 254 20.10 17.86 5.84
CA VAL A 254 20.23 16.41 5.63
C VAL A 254 19.51 15.62 6.71
N LEU A 255 19.59 16.03 7.98
CA LEU A 255 18.88 15.35 9.06
C LEU A 255 17.34 15.41 8.87
N PHE A 256 16.81 16.54 8.42
CA PHE A 256 15.39 16.70 8.11
C PHE A 256 14.93 15.90 6.90
N TRP A 257 15.79 15.83 5.88
CA TRP A 257 15.59 14.94 4.75
C TRP A 257 15.55 13.48 5.21
N ALA A 258 16.50 13.06 6.08
CA ALA A 258 16.55 11.71 6.59
C ALA A 258 15.33 11.35 7.47
N GLU A 259 14.84 12.28 8.30
CA GLU A 259 13.59 12.14 9.06
C GLU A 259 12.42 11.77 8.13
N SER A 260 12.34 12.40 6.95
CA SER A 260 11.31 12.10 5.96
C SER A 260 11.45 10.68 5.40
N GLY A 261 12.68 10.24 5.13
CA GLY A 261 12.97 8.86 4.70
C GLY A 261 12.55 7.83 5.75
N ILE A 262 12.87 8.09 7.02
CA ILE A 262 12.49 7.24 8.16
C ILE A 262 10.97 7.13 8.27
N ILE A 263 10.25 8.24 8.14
CA ILE A 263 8.77 8.25 8.11
C ILE A 263 8.25 7.40 6.95
N GLY A 264 8.87 7.48 5.77
CA GLY A 264 8.54 6.65 4.61
C GLY A 264 8.72 5.15 4.87
N ILE A 265 9.81 4.76 5.56
CA ILE A 265 10.06 3.36 5.95
C ILE A 265 8.95 2.85 6.87
N TYR A 266 8.63 3.59 7.93
CA TYR A 266 7.54 3.20 8.84
C TYR A 266 6.17 3.20 8.17
N HIS A 267 5.97 4.04 7.15
CA HIS A 267 4.77 3.98 6.32
C HIS A 267 4.70 2.70 5.47
N LEU A 268 5.81 2.27 4.87
CA LEU A 268 5.87 1.01 4.14
C LEU A 268 5.63 -0.19 5.07
N LEU A 269 6.20 -0.17 6.28
CA LEU A 269 5.93 -1.18 7.31
C LEU A 269 4.45 -1.21 7.70
N LYS A 270 3.84 -0.02 7.89
CA LYS A 270 2.39 0.08 8.13
C LYS A 270 1.62 -0.60 7.00
N LEU A 271 1.94 -0.27 5.76
CA LEU A 271 1.27 -0.81 4.58
C LEU A 271 1.42 -2.33 4.54
N ALA A 272 2.62 -2.86 4.75
CA ALA A 272 2.90 -4.30 4.81
C ALA A 272 2.02 -5.03 5.83
N ILE A 273 1.82 -4.44 7.01
CA ILE A 273 1.02 -5.05 8.07
C ILE A 273 -0.49 -4.89 7.82
N THR A 274 -0.96 -3.70 7.42
CA THR A 274 -2.40 -3.40 7.29
C THR A 274 -3.01 -3.86 5.97
N ARG A 275 -2.26 -3.76 4.87
CA ARG A 275 -2.74 -4.07 3.50
C ARG A 275 -2.20 -5.38 2.94
N ARG A 276 -1.23 -6.03 3.62
CA ARG A 276 -0.72 -7.39 3.36
C ARG A 276 -0.41 -7.61 1.87
N TRP A 277 -1.24 -8.38 1.17
CA TRP A 277 -1.07 -8.69 -0.26
C TRP A 277 -1.09 -7.46 -1.16
N LEU A 278 -1.91 -6.46 -0.83
CA LEU A 278 -2.00 -5.24 -1.64
C LEU A 278 -0.69 -4.45 -1.59
N THR A 279 0.12 -4.63 -0.55
CA THR A 279 1.47 -4.05 -0.41
C THR A 279 2.44 -4.59 -1.45
N LEU A 280 2.22 -5.80 -1.99
CA LEU A 280 3.05 -6.30 -3.08
C LEU A 280 2.89 -5.49 -4.37
N PHE A 281 1.77 -4.75 -4.51
CA PHE A 281 1.53 -3.86 -5.64
C PHE A 281 1.78 -2.40 -5.25
N LEU A 282 1.27 -1.96 -4.10
CA LEU A 282 1.40 -0.59 -3.60
C LEU A 282 2.82 -0.26 -3.13
N GLY A 283 3.49 -1.21 -2.47
CA GLY A 283 4.83 -1.03 -1.89
C GLY A 283 5.87 -0.70 -2.95
N PRO A 284 5.98 -1.46 -4.05
CA PRO A 284 6.86 -1.12 -5.18
C PRO A 284 6.57 0.26 -5.77
N VAL A 285 5.30 0.61 -6.02
CA VAL A 285 4.94 1.93 -6.54
C VAL A 285 5.32 3.05 -5.57
N PHE A 286 5.05 2.85 -4.27
CA PHE A 286 5.40 3.78 -3.21
C PHE A 286 6.92 3.96 -3.14
N VAL A 287 7.70 2.89 -2.97
CA VAL A 287 9.17 2.95 -2.89
C VAL A 287 9.75 3.57 -4.16
N GLY A 288 9.25 3.22 -5.34
CA GLY A 288 9.71 3.79 -6.60
C GLY A 288 9.48 5.30 -6.67
N HIS A 289 8.25 5.77 -6.48
CA HIS A 289 7.92 7.20 -6.58
C HIS A 289 8.48 8.03 -5.42
N PHE A 290 8.29 7.55 -4.19
CA PHE A 290 8.77 8.22 -2.98
C PHE A 290 10.30 8.22 -2.94
N GLY A 291 10.94 7.09 -3.22
CA GLY A 291 12.40 6.97 -3.27
C GLY A 291 13.03 7.86 -4.34
N ALA A 292 12.47 7.87 -5.55
CA ALA A 292 12.92 8.76 -6.63
C ALA A 292 12.86 10.24 -6.24
N PHE A 293 11.73 10.66 -5.65
CA PHE A 293 11.58 12.02 -5.12
C PHE A 293 12.62 12.33 -4.03
N MET A 294 12.82 11.41 -3.08
CA MET A 294 13.78 11.58 -2.00
C MET A 294 15.22 11.67 -2.52
N ALA A 295 15.58 10.88 -3.53
CA ALA A 295 16.92 10.89 -4.14
C ALA A 295 17.20 12.22 -4.85
N VAL A 296 16.26 12.68 -5.69
CA VAL A 296 16.38 13.99 -6.37
C VAL A 296 16.42 15.13 -5.35
N HIS A 297 15.58 15.08 -4.32
CA HIS A 297 15.57 16.11 -3.28
C HIS A 297 16.88 16.13 -2.47
N PHE A 298 17.48 14.97 -2.20
CA PHE A 298 18.78 14.90 -1.54
C PHE A 298 19.86 15.59 -2.36
N LEU A 299 19.88 15.35 -3.68
CA LEU A 299 20.81 15.99 -4.60
C LEU A 299 20.71 17.53 -4.53
N PHE A 300 19.49 18.08 -4.48
CA PHE A 300 19.28 19.52 -4.28
C PHE A 300 19.78 20.02 -2.93
N ILE A 301 19.50 19.29 -1.85
CA ILE A 301 19.96 19.68 -0.51
C ILE A 301 21.49 19.69 -0.44
N TYR A 302 22.11 18.62 -0.93
CA TYR A 302 23.56 18.46 -0.92
C TYR A 302 24.23 19.55 -1.75
N GLY A 303 23.81 19.73 -3.02
CA GLY A 303 24.38 20.74 -3.90
C GLY A 303 24.19 22.18 -3.41
N ILE A 304 23.05 22.51 -2.81
CA ILE A 304 22.76 23.90 -2.37
C ILE A 304 23.39 24.22 -1.01
N PHE A 305 23.30 23.29 -0.04
CA PHE A 305 23.59 23.58 1.36
C PHE A 305 24.90 22.99 1.89
N ILE A 306 25.49 22.03 1.18
CA ILE A 306 26.79 21.43 1.55
C ILE A 306 27.87 21.93 0.61
N GLU A 307 27.70 21.69 -0.70
CA GLU A 307 28.69 22.10 -1.70
C GLU A 307 28.61 23.60 -2.04
N GLY A 308 27.38 24.12 -2.14
CA GLY A 308 27.10 25.51 -2.50
C GLY A 308 27.16 25.75 -4.02
N PHE A 309 26.53 26.84 -4.50
CA PHE A 309 26.42 27.19 -5.93
C PHE A 309 27.75 27.48 -6.65
N ALA A 310 28.88 27.44 -5.94
CA ALA A 310 30.22 27.73 -6.46
C ALA A 310 31.11 26.49 -6.55
N GLY A 311 30.64 25.31 -6.15
CA GLY A 311 31.32 24.03 -6.37
C GLY A 311 31.28 23.59 -7.84
N ASP A 312 32.10 22.60 -8.19
CA ASP A 312 32.20 22.06 -9.56
C ASP A 312 30.93 21.32 -10.02
N GLY A 313 29.91 21.23 -9.15
CA GLY A 313 28.59 20.72 -9.44
C GLY A 313 28.30 19.48 -8.59
N PRO A 314 27.01 19.12 -8.42
CA PRO A 314 26.62 18.02 -7.53
C PRO A 314 27.23 16.71 -8.01
N GLY A 315 28.34 16.31 -7.38
CA GLY A 315 29.25 15.28 -7.88
C GLY A 315 30.44 14.98 -6.96
N ASP A 316 30.35 15.34 -5.66
CA ASP A 316 31.36 14.94 -4.67
C ASP A 316 31.55 13.43 -4.61
N SER A 317 32.73 13.03 -4.13
CA SER A 317 33.03 11.64 -3.83
C SER A 317 31.99 11.06 -2.86
N LEU A 318 31.50 9.84 -3.13
CA LEU A 318 30.57 9.15 -2.22
C LEU A 318 31.13 9.02 -0.78
N ALA A 319 32.45 9.13 -0.62
CA ALA A 319 33.11 9.17 0.66
C ALA A 319 32.73 10.42 1.49
N GLU A 320 32.67 11.60 0.88
CA GLU A 320 32.30 12.85 1.55
C GLU A 320 30.84 12.85 1.98
N VAL A 321 29.96 12.40 1.09
CA VAL A 321 28.55 12.13 1.43
C VAL A 321 28.46 11.18 2.62
N GLY A 322 29.23 10.08 2.59
CA GLY A 322 29.31 9.12 3.68
C GLY A 322 29.74 9.74 5.01
N GLN A 323 30.69 10.67 5.00
CA GLN A 323 31.14 11.37 6.21
C GLN A 323 30.05 12.23 6.86
N VAL A 324 29.16 12.83 6.06
CA VAL A 324 27.99 13.55 6.59
C VAL A 324 27.09 12.58 7.37
N PHE A 325 26.81 11.40 6.82
CA PHE A 325 25.99 10.38 7.50
C PHE A 325 26.69 9.77 8.72
N VAL A 326 28.02 9.60 8.70
CA VAL A 326 28.79 9.20 9.88
C VAL A 326 28.68 10.28 10.95
N THR A 327 28.81 11.55 10.61
CA THR A 327 28.66 12.64 11.60
C THR A 327 27.26 12.66 12.22
N LEU A 328 26.23 12.35 11.42
CA LEU A 328 24.82 12.38 11.83
C LEU A 328 24.32 11.06 12.43
N TRP A 329 25.10 9.97 12.45
CA TRP A 329 24.61 8.63 12.82
C TRP A 329 23.91 8.57 14.20
N PRO A 330 24.37 9.26 15.27
CA PRO A 330 23.70 9.19 16.57
C PRO A 330 22.30 9.79 16.48
N ALA A 331 22.17 10.86 15.69
CA ALA A 331 20.91 11.55 15.51
C ALA A 331 19.93 10.79 14.62
N LEU A 332 20.44 10.18 13.55
CA LEU A 332 19.67 9.27 12.71
C LEU A 332 19.13 8.09 13.52
N LEU A 333 19.96 7.49 14.37
CA LEU A 333 19.54 6.41 15.26
C LEU A 333 18.44 6.87 16.22
N ALA A 334 18.61 8.03 16.86
CA ALA A 334 17.61 8.59 17.76
C ALA A 334 16.28 8.87 17.03
N LEU A 335 16.31 9.37 15.79
CA LEU A 335 15.12 9.57 14.97
C LEU A 335 14.43 8.24 14.64
N VAL A 336 15.18 7.21 14.23
CA VAL A 336 14.65 5.88 13.94
C VAL A 336 13.97 5.29 15.18
N VAL A 337 14.63 5.36 16.34
CA VAL A 337 14.10 4.85 17.61
C VAL A 337 12.85 5.62 18.04
N SER A 338 12.89 6.95 17.99
CA SER A 338 11.75 7.81 18.36
C SER A 338 10.52 7.53 17.49
N HIS A 339 10.70 7.44 16.17
CA HIS A 339 9.62 7.09 15.25
C HIS A 339 9.15 5.65 15.43
N GLY A 340 10.05 4.72 15.74
CA GLY A 340 9.72 3.32 16.03
C GLY A 340 8.86 3.17 17.28
N ILE A 341 9.25 3.81 18.38
CA ILE A 341 8.47 3.85 19.62
C ILE A 341 7.07 4.43 19.33
N SER A 342 7.00 5.55 18.62
CA SER A 342 5.71 6.17 18.25
C SER A 342 4.88 5.25 17.34
N PHE A 343 5.52 4.56 16.40
CA PHE A 343 4.87 3.60 15.51
C PHE A 343 4.24 2.48 16.33
N PHE A 344 5.02 1.74 17.13
CA PHE A 344 4.53 0.60 17.89
C PHE A 344 3.55 0.98 19.01
N ALA A 345 3.75 2.11 19.68
CA ALA A 345 2.83 2.58 20.73
C ALA A 345 1.47 3.01 20.17
N ASN A 346 1.44 3.57 18.95
CA ASN A 346 0.21 4.05 18.34
C ASN A 346 -0.33 3.11 17.24
N PHE A 347 0.26 1.93 17.05
CA PHE A 347 -0.10 1.02 15.96
C PHE A 347 -1.44 0.33 16.25
N PRO A 348 -2.52 0.59 15.48
CA PRO A 348 -3.80 -0.11 15.63
C PRO A 348 -3.74 -1.42 14.84
N GLY A 349 -2.82 -2.32 15.20
CA GLY A 349 -2.57 -3.55 14.43
C GLY A 349 -3.72 -4.56 14.42
N HIS A 350 -4.66 -4.43 15.35
CA HIS A 350 -5.75 -5.40 15.55
C HIS A 350 -7.13 -4.88 15.11
N ASP A 351 -7.29 -3.57 14.87
CA ASP A 351 -8.56 -2.97 14.49
C ASP A 351 -8.59 -2.60 13.00
N ALA A 352 -8.83 -3.59 12.15
CA ALA A 352 -9.06 -3.37 10.71
C ALA A 352 -10.17 -2.32 10.43
N HIS A 353 -11.06 -2.09 11.40
CA HIS A 353 -12.12 -1.10 11.38
C HIS A 353 -11.65 0.38 11.45
N ARG A 354 -10.37 0.62 11.79
CA ARG A 354 -9.79 1.97 11.89
C ARG A 354 -8.82 2.32 10.76
N ALA A 355 -8.62 1.42 9.79
CA ALA A 355 -7.87 1.76 8.59
C ALA A 355 -8.64 2.86 7.84
N GLY A 356 -8.12 4.09 7.86
CA GLY A 356 -8.66 5.21 7.10
C GLY A 356 -8.72 4.90 5.61
N ASN A 357 -9.29 5.83 4.83
CA ASN A 357 -9.34 5.65 3.38
C ASN A 357 -7.91 5.48 2.83
N LEU A 358 -7.74 4.65 1.78
CA LEU A 358 -6.43 4.31 1.21
C LEU A 358 -5.70 5.57 0.71
N GLN A 359 -6.43 6.56 0.20
CA GLN A 359 -5.88 7.80 -0.36
C GLN A 359 -5.25 8.71 0.73
N ASP A 360 -5.87 8.80 1.89
CA ASP A 360 -5.42 9.57 3.06
C ASP A 360 -4.20 8.91 3.69
N GLU A 361 -4.17 7.58 3.67
CA GLU A 361 -3.02 6.80 4.10
C GLU A 361 -1.83 7.04 3.17
N MET A 362 -2.02 6.85 1.86
CA MET A 362 -1.00 7.06 0.83
C MET A 362 -0.48 8.51 0.77
N SER A 363 -1.33 9.51 1.01
CA SER A 363 -0.95 10.94 0.95
C SER A 363 -0.32 11.47 2.25
N GLY A 364 -0.39 10.72 3.35
CA GLY A 364 0.09 11.13 4.66
C GLY A 364 1.57 11.59 4.68
N PRO A 365 2.51 10.77 4.15
CA PRO A 365 3.93 11.14 4.07
C PRO A 365 4.17 12.42 3.25
N TYR A 366 3.51 12.55 2.10
CA TYR A 366 3.67 13.69 1.19
C TYR A 366 3.27 15.02 1.84
N ARG A 367 2.19 15.04 2.63
CA ARG A 367 1.76 16.25 3.34
C ARG A 367 2.82 16.75 4.33
N ARG A 368 3.52 15.83 5.01
CA ARG A 368 4.61 16.18 5.94
C ARG A 368 5.82 16.69 5.18
N ILE A 369 6.20 16.00 4.11
CA ILE A 369 7.31 16.39 3.24
C ILE A 369 7.08 17.76 2.59
N ALA A 370 5.86 18.08 2.15
CA ALA A 370 5.56 19.38 1.55
C ALA A 370 5.77 20.52 2.55
N ILE A 371 5.37 20.34 3.82
CA ILE A 371 5.65 21.31 4.89
C ILE A 371 7.16 21.47 5.09
N MET A 372 7.89 20.35 5.11
CA MET A 372 9.36 20.37 5.22
C MET A 372 10.01 21.09 4.04
N HIS A 373 9.57 20.87 2.80
CA HIS A 373 10.10 21.55 1.62
C HIS A 373 9.89 23.06 1.69
N VAL A 374 8.69 23.50 2.07
CA VAL A 374 8.43 24.93 2.28
C VAL A 374 9.36 25.51 3.34
N THR A 375 9.64 24.74 4.40
CA THR A 375 10.57 25.15 5.46
C THR A 375 12.01 25.24 4.97
N ILE A 376 12.46 24.24 4.20
CA ILE A 376 13.82 24.16 3.66
C ILE A 376 14.05 25.29 2.64
N ILE A 377 13.08 25.56 1.76
CA ILE A 377 13.17 26.60 0.74
C ILE A 377 13.21 27.99 1.41
N ILE A 378 12.26 28.29 2.30
CA ILE A 378 12.17 29.60 2.94
C ILE A 378 13.30 29.80 3.95
N GLY A 379 13.53 28.80 4.81
CA GLY A 379 14.57 28.84 5.85
C GLY A 379 15.97 28.84 5.25
N GLY A 380 16.21 28.00 4.23
CA GLY A 380 17.44 27.98 3.48
C GLY A 380 17.72 29.30 2.77
N GLY A 381 16.72 29.86 2.06
CA GLY A 381 16.84 31.17 1.43
C GLY A 381 17.15 32.29 2.41
N LEU A 382 16.48 32.33 3.57
CA LEU A 382 16.76 33.29 4.64
C LEU A 382 18.17 33.13 5.21
N SER A 383 18.62 31.89 5.41
CA SER A 383 19.94 31.62 5.98
C SER A 383 21.07 31.97 5.02
N LEU A 384 20.87 31.73 3.71
CA LEU A 384 21.80 32.17 2.67
C LEU A 384 21.87 33.71 2.60
N ALA A 385 20.71 34.39 2.67
CA ALA A 385 20.66 35.86 2.61
C ALA A 385 21.28 36.54 3.85
N LEU A 386 21.17 35.93 5.02
CA LEU A 386 21.60 36.49 6.30
C LEU A 386 22.92 35.89 6.83
N GLY A 387 23.50 34.93 6.11
CA GLY A 387 24.77 34.30 6.45
C GLY A 387 24.79 33.50 7.76
N SER A 388 23.63 33.05 8.27
CA SER A 388 23.57 32.29 9.52
C SER A 388 22.55 31.16 9.49
N PRO A 389 22.95 29.93 9.86
CA PRO A 389 22.05 28.76 9.94
C PRO A 389 20.96 28.89 11.01
N LEU A 390 21.16 29.80 11.99
CA LEU A 390 20.22 29.99 13.09
C LEU A 390 18.85 30.44 12.61
N TYR A 391 18.76 31.18 11.52
CA TYR A 391 17.48 31.69 11.00
C TYR A 391 16.61 30.57 10.41
N ALA A 392 17.19 29.64 9.64
CA ALA A 392 16.49 28.43 9.22
C ALA A 392 16.01 27.61 10.41
N LEU A 393 16.88 27.42 11.41
CA LEU A 393 16.56 26.63 12.59
C LEU A 393 15.40 27.25 13.38
N ILE A 394 15.42 28.57 13.62
CA ILE A 394 14.35 29.29 14.32
C ILE A 394 13.04 29.21 13.53
N LEU A 395 13.07 29.47 12.22
CA LEU A 395 11.88 29.40 11.38
C LEU A 395 11.27 27.99 11.41
N LEU A 396 12.12 26.97 11.34
CA LEU A 396 11.70 25.58 11.38
C LEU A 396 11.06 25.21 12.71
N ILE A 397 11.66 25.61 13.83
CA ILE A 397 11.09 25.39 15.16
C ILE A 397 9.71 26.06 15.25
N ILE A 398 9.58 27.31 14.79
CA ILE A 398 8.30 28.03 14.79
C ILE A 398 7.27 27.28 13.95
N LEU A 399 7.62 26.87 12.73
CA LEU A 399 6.67 26.19 11.85
C LEU A 399 6.26 24.82 12.40
N LYS A 400 7.20 24.07 12.98
CA LYS A 400 6.94 22.76 13.61
C LYS A 400 5.98 22.92 14.79
N ILE A 401 6.21 23.92 15.66
CA ILE A 401 5.31 24.27 16.76
C ILE A 401 3.90 24.63 16.24
N VAL A 402 3.79 25.45 15.20
CA VAL A 402 2.49 25.84 14.63
C VAL A 402 1.73 24.64 14.07
N VAL A 403 2.42 23.73 13.37
CA VAL A 403 1.83 22.51 12.80
C VAL A 403 1.36 21.57 13.91
N ASP A 404 2.17 21.35 14.92
CA ASP A 404 1.83 20.51 16.08
C ASP A 404 0.65 21.09 16.86
N LEU A 405 0.62 22.41 17.06
CA LEU A 405 -0.49 23.10 17.72
C LEU A 405 -1.80 22.98 16.91
N LYS A 406 -1.72 23.06 15.58
CA LYS A 406 -2.88 22.90 14.70
C LYS A 406 -3.38 21.45 14.67
N ALA A 407 -2.48 20.48 14.73
CA ALA A 407 -2.82 19.06 14.84
C ALA A 407 -3.56 18.79 16.16
N HIS A 408 -3.05 19.33 17.27
CA HIS A 408 -3.65 19.23 18.59
C HIS A 408 -5.06 19.88 18.67
N ARG A 409 -5.23 21.09 18.11
CA ARG A 409 -6.55 21.76 18.03
C ARG A 409 -7.57 20.98 17.20
N ARG A 410 -7.14 20.32 16.11
CA ARG A 410 -8.03 19.48 15.28
C ARG A 410 -8.50 18.23 16.00
N GLN A 411 -7.69 17.67 16.89
CA GLN A 411 -8.07 16.53 17.72
C GLN A 411 -9.12 16.94 18.77
N HIS A 412 -8.92 18.07 19.46
CA HIS A 412 -9.90 18.58 20.42
C HIS A 412 -11.24 19.00 19.79
N ASN A 413 -11.22 19.57 18.57
CA ASN A 413 -12.46 19.93 17.89
C ASN A 413 -13.26 18.71 17.43
N ARG A 414 -12.60 17.61 17.04
CA ARG A 414 -13.29 16.35 16.69
C ARG A 414 -13.93 15.68 17.92
N ALA A 415 -13.30 15.78 19.09
CA ALA A 415 -13.83 15.25 20.35
C ALA A 415 -15.02 16.06 20.90
N ARG A 416 -15.19 17.34 20.48
CA ARG A 416 -16.32 18.19 20.87
C ARG A 416 -17.54 18.10 19.94
N THR A 417 -17.36 17.55 18.74
CA THR A 417 -18.41 17.44 17.71
C THR A 417 -18.88 16.01 17.46
N ALA A 418 -18.28 15.02 18.14
CA ALA A 418 -18.77 13.66 18.26
C ALA A 418 -19.52 13.54 19.59
#